data_AF-A0A2R7P8W1-F1
#
_entry.id   AF-A0A2R7P8W1-F1
#
_cell.length_a   1.000
_cell.length_b   1.000
_cell.length_c   1.000
_cell.angle_alpha   90.00
_cell.angle_beta   90.00
_cell.angle_gamma   90.00
#
_symmetry.space_group_name_H-M   'P 1'
#
loop_
_entity.id
_entity.type
_entity.pdbx_description
1 polymer ?
#
loop_
_entity_poly.entity_id
_entity_poly.type
_entity_poly.pdbx_seq_one_letter_code
_entity_poly.pdbx_strand_id
1 'polypeptide(L)'
;MEKEYNKLLGEGELDKAAALMAKIRQAERSVNEAKSDLKIAAAEARAVERARFGLALERIEAAYPQLNEDHEDYDAELMEDVVDLKSAYERKGLTPTAAMQKAVEKLVGKATKKQEAAIDTTPRVPAKDVAAERKKDAVKKTLDAVGKTPPSTTKVGMDSDKAGGALTAKDVMKLSQEDFGKLPDDVLARMRGDEV
;
A
#
# COMPACT_ATOMS: atom_id res chain seq x y z
N MET A 1 32.69 -9.73 -14.97
CA MET A 1 33.44 -8.97 -13.95
C MET A 1 33.72 -9.80 -12.71
N GLU A 2 32.74 -10.42 -12.05
CA GLU A 2 33.00 -11.23 -10.83
C GLU A 2 33.94 -12.43 -11.04
N LYS A 3 33.76 -13.19 -12.14
CA LYS A 3 34.67 -14.31 -12.48
C LYS A 3 36.12 -13.84 -12.68
N GLU A 4 36.30 -12.65 -13.20
CA GLU A 4 37.61 -12.04 -13.46
C GLU A 4 38.23 -11.47 -12.16
N TYR A 5 37.40 -10.94 -11.26
CA TYR A 5 37.81 -10.57 -9.91
C TYR A 5 38.34 -11.78 -9.12
N ASN A 6 37.63 -12.91 -9.16
CA ASN A 6 38.06 -14.14 -8.49
C ASN A 6 39.36 -14.71 -9.08
N LYS A 7 39.59 -14.53 -10.39
CA LYS A 7 40.83 -14.90 -11.04
C LYS A 7 42.01 -14.04 -10.58
N LEU A 8 41.84 -12.71 -10.54
CA LEU A 8 42.88 -11.77 -10.06
C LEU A 8 43.24 -12.00 -8.59
N LEU A 9 42.27 -12.38 -7.76
CA LEU A 9 42.53 -12.81 -6.38
C LEU A 9 43.40 -14.08 -6.32
N GLY A 10 43.08 -15.08 -7.14
CA GLY A 10 43.84 -16.34 -7.21
C GLY A 10 45.26 -16.16 -7.76
N GLU A 11 45.46 -15.18 -8.64
CA GLU A 11 46.77 -14.82 -9.21
C GLU A 11 47.60 -13.90 -8.30
N GLY A 12 47.06 -13.47 -7.15
CA GLY A 12 47.74 -12.57 -6.21
C GLY A 12 47.84 -11.11 -6.69
N GLU A 13 47.14 -10.74 -7.77
CA GLU A 13 47.12 -9.39 -8.33
C GLU A 13 46.15 -8.47 -7.55
N LEU A 14 46.44 -8.26 -6.26
CA LEU A 14 45.53 -7.61 -5.30
C LEU A 14 45.11 -6.19 -5.71
N ASP A 15 46.01 -5.38 -6.29
CA ASP A 15 45.69 -4.01 -6.72
C ASP A 15 44.68 -3.99 -7.87
N LYS A 16 44.83 -4.90 -8.83
CA LYS A 16 43.89 -5.04 -9.95
C LYS A 16 42.56 -5.63 -9.48
N ALA A 17 42.59 -6.58 -8.55
CA ALA A 17 41.39 -7.12 -7.92
C ALA A 17 40.61 -6.04 -7.16
N ALA A 18 41.30 -5.17 -6.40
CA ALA A 18 40.68 -4.05 -5.69
C ALA A 18 40.06 -3.03 -6.66
N ALA A 19 40.76 -2.68 -7.74
CA ALA A 19 40.23 -1.80 -8.78
C ALA A 19 39.01 -2.39 -9.49
N LEU A 20 39.02 -3.70 -9.77
CA LEU A 20 37.88 -4.39 -10.38
C LEU A 20 36.68 -4.49 -9.42
N MET A 21 36.91 -4.73 -8.12
CA MET A 21 35.85 -4.70 -7.12
C MET A 21 35.19 -3.32 -7.01
N ALA A 22 35.99 -2.25 -7.05
CA ALA A 22 35.46 -0.88 -7.04
C ALA A 22 34.51 -0.63 -8.24
N LYS A 23 34.90 -1.11 -9.42
CA LYS A 23 34.07 -1.05 -10.64
C LYS A 23 32.80 -1.89 -10.53
N ILE A 24 32.89 -3.10 -9.99
CA ILE A 24 31.71 -3.97 -9.74
C ILE A 24 30.72 -3.26 -8.81
N ARG A 25 31.18 -2.75 -7.66
CA ARG A 25 30.32 -2.04 -6.71
C ARG A 25 29.69 -0.78 -7.31
N GLN A 26 30.43 -0.05 -8.15
CA GLN A 26 29.89 1.11 -8.85
C GLN A 26 28.81 0.71 -9.85
N ALA A 27 29.04 -0.35 -10.63
CA ALA A 27 28.06 -0.88 -11.57
C ALA A 27 26.80 -1.38 -10.83
N GLU A 28 26.95 -2.14 -9.75
CA GLU A 28 25.84 -2.61 -8.92
C GLU A 28 25.01 -1.46 -8.34
N ARG A 29 25.65 -0.42 -7.80
CA ARG A 29 24.94 0.78 -7.31
C ARG A 29 24.14 1.44 -8.43
N SER A 30 24.75 1.66 -9.60
CA SER A 30 24.05 2.27 -10.75
C SER A 30 22.85 1.43 -11.23
N VAL A 31 22.98 0.10 -11.26
CA VAL A 31 21.88 -0.81 -11.60
C VAL A 31 20.77 -0.77 -10.54
N ASN A 32 21.13 -0.68 -9.27
CA ASN A 32 20.16 -0.59 -8.18
C ASN A 32 19.41 0.75 -8.18
N GLU A 33 20.11 1.85 -8.45
CA GLU A 33 19.51 3.18 -8.63
C GLU A 33 18.56 3.18 -9.82
N ALA A 34 19.01 2.73 -11.00
CA ALA A 34 18.17 2.66 -12.19
C ALA A 34 16.93 1.76 -11.99
N LYS A 35 17.09 0.61 -11.33
CA LYS A 35 15.95 -0.26 -10.96
C LYS A 35 14.99 0.43 -9.99
N SER A 36 15.50 1.25 -9.08
CA SER A 36 14.69 2.00 -8.12
C SER A 36 13.91 3.10 -8.83
N ASP A 37 14.56 3.86 -9.71
CA ASP A 37 13.92 4.90 -10.53
C ASP A 37 12.81 4.31 -11.41
N LEU A 38 13.07 3.18 -12.06
CA LEU A 38 12.05 2.47 -12.85
C LEU A 38 10.86 2.02 -11.98
N LYS A 39 11.11 1.52 -10.77
CA LYS A 39 10.04 1.14 -9.83
C LYS A 39 9.24 2.36 -9.37
N ILE A 40 9.90 3.48 -9.11
CA ILE A 40 9.25 4.74 -8.73
C ILE A 40 8.37 5.22 -9.89
N ALA A 41 8.93 5.36 -11.09
CA ALA A 41 8.19 5.77 -12.28
C ALA A 41 6.98 4.85 -12.56
N ALA A 42 7.15 3.54 -12.42
CA ALA A 42 6.04 2.59 -12.56
C ALA A 42 4.98 2.75 -11.47
N ALA A 43 5.37 3.02 -10.23
CA ALA A 43 4.43 3.29 -9.14
C ALA A 43 3.66 4.61 -9.36
N GLU A 44 4.34 5.65 -9.83
CA GLU A 44 3.71 6.93 -10.17
C GLU A 44 2.73 6.78 -11.32
N ALA A 45 3.11 6.08 -12.38
CA ALA A 45 2.22 5.81 -13.51
C ALA A 45 0.96 5.05 -13.07
N ARG A 46 1.09 4.04 -12.18
CA ARG A 46 -0.06 3.32 -11.62
C ARG A 46 -0.95 4.21 -10.76
N ALA A 47 -0.38 5.06 -9.91
CA ALA A 47 -1.15 5.99 -9.09
C ALA A 47 -1.89 7.02 -9.96
N VAL A 48 -1.25 7.58 -10.98
CA VAL A 48 -1.91 8.50 -11.92
C VAL A 48 -3.05 7.81 -12.65
N GLU A 49 -2.84 6.57 -13.10
CA GLU A 49 -3.85 5.83 -13.87
C GLU A 49 -5.02 5.38 -13.01
N ARG A 50 -4.83 5.03 -11.74
CA ARG A 50 -5.95 4.72 -10.85
C ARG A 50 -6.78 5.95 -10.52
N ALA A 51 -6.15 7.11 -10.26
CA ALA A 51 -6.87 8.37 -10.10
C ALA A 51 -7.65 8.72 -11.37
N ARG A 52 -7.06 8.52 -12.56
CA ARG A 52 -7.75 8.69 -13.84
C ARG A 52 -8.94 7.74 -13.98
N PHE A 53 -8.75 6.49 -13.61
CA PHE A 53 -9.78 5.46 -13.67
C PHE A 53 -10.98 5.83 -12.79
N GLY A 54 -10.75 6.26 -11.54
CA GLY A 54 -11.82 6.71 -10.65
C GLY A 54 -12.65 7.85 -11.26
N LEU A 55 -11.97 8.87 -11.81
CA LEU A 55 -12.67 9.98 -12.49
C LEU A 55 -13.43 9.54 -13.75
N ALA A 56 -12.93 8.56 -14.48
CA ALA A 56 -13.65 8.01 -15.64
C ALA A 56 -14.86 7.21 -15.20
N LEU A 57 -14.72 6.39 -14.15
CA LEU A 57 -15.79 5.59 -13.57
C LEU A 57 -16.95 6.47 -13.12
N GLU A 58 -16.67 7.52 -12.32
CA GLU A 58 -17.69 8.47 -11.87
C GLU A 58 -18.46 9.11 -13.05
N ARG A 59 -17.76 9.44 -14.14
CA ARG A 59 -18.40 9.99 -15.35
C ARG A 59 -19.24 8.96 -16.08
N ILE A 60 -18.78 7.71 -16.12
CA ILE A 60 -19.50 6.59 -16.75
C ILE A 60 -20.76 6.30 -15.94
N GLU A 61 -20.68 6.12 -14.63
CA GLU A 61 -21.84 5.88 -13.76
C GLU A 61 -22.87 7.02 -13.84
N ALA A 62 -22.42 8.28 -13.95
CA ALA A 62 -23.31 9.42 -14.15
C ALA A 62 -23.97 9.48 -15.54
N ALA A 63 -23.38 8.86 -16.57
CA ALA A 63 -23.87 8.86 -17.95
C ALA A 63 -24.61 7.57 -18.35
N TYR A 64 -24.39 6.48 -17.62
CA TYR A 64 -24.95 5.15 -17.84
C TYR A 64 -25.57 4.65 -16.53
N PRO A 65 -26.84 5.01 -16.24
CA PRO A 65 -27.51 4.61 -15.00
C PRO A 65 -27.53 3.10 -14.79
N GLN A 66 -27.64 2.32 -15.88
CA GLN A 66 -27.60 0.86 -15.85
C GLN A 66 -26.26 0.24 -15.40
N LEU A 67 -25.18 1.02 -15.36
CA LEU A 67 -23.87 0.58 -14.85
C LEU A 67 -23.59 1.07 -13.43
N ASN A 68 -24.51 1.83 -12.83
CA ASN A 68 -24.37 2.39 -11.50
C ASN A 68 -25.15 1.53 -10.49
N GLU A 69 -24.44 0.88 -9.58
CA GLU A 69 -25.01 0.00 -8.53
C GLU A 69 -26.05 0.69 -7.64
N ASP A 70 -25.94 2.02 -7.48
CA ASP A 70 -26.86 2.81 -6.65
C ASP A 70 -28.13 3.27 -7.41
N HIS A 71 -28.24 2.96 -8.71
CA HIS A 71 -29.37 3.35 -9.55
C HIS A 71 -30.39 2.23 -9.71
N GLU A 72 -31.68 2.57 -9.82
CA GLU A 72 -32.77 1.59 -9.97
C GLU A 72 -32.68 0.75 -11.25
N ASP A 73 -32.14 1.35 -12.32
CA ASP A 73 -31.91 0.70 -13.61
C ASP A 73 -30.65 -0.19 -13.65
N TYR A 74 -29.97 -0.42 -12.52
CA TYR A 74 -28.72 -1.18 -12.49
C TYR A 74 -28.88 -2.59 -13.06
N ASP A 75 -28.00 -2.95 -14.00
CA ASP A 75 -27.92 -4.26 -14.63
C ASP A 75 -26.59 -4.92 -14.26
N ALA A 76 -26.67 -5.87 -13.31
CA ALA A 76 -25.51 -6.60 -12.80
C ALA A 76 -24.87 -7.50 -13.88
N GLU A 77 -25.66 -8.10 -14.77
CA GLU A 77 -25.16 -8.96 -15.85
C GLU A 77 -24.39 -8.11 -16.86
N LEU A 78 -24.94 -6.96 -17.22
CA LEU A 78 -24.25 -6.01 -18.09
C LEU A 78 -22.95 -5.49 -17.47
N MET A 79 -22.95 -5.21 -16.16
CA MET A 79 -21.74 -4.78 -15.47
C MET A 79 -20.67 -5.89 -15.46
N GLU A 80 -21.06 -7.15 -15.24
CA GLU A 80 -20.15 -8.30 -15.34
C GLU A 80 -19.51 -8.40 -16.74
N ASP A 81 -20.32 -8.28 -17.80
CA ASP A 81 -19.85 -8.26 -19.19
C ASP A 81 -18.86 -7.12 -19.45
N VAL A 82 -19.12 -5.93 -18.90
CA VAL A 82 -18.21 -4.77 -18.99
C VAL A 82 -16.88 -5.05 -18.29
N VAL A 83 -16.90 -5.69 -17.11
CA VAL A 83 -15.69 -6.06 -16.36
C VAL A 83 -14.87 -7.12 -17.11
N ASP A 84 -15.52 -8.11 -17.69
CA ASP A 84 -14.87 -9.17 -18.46
C ASP A 84 -14.23 -8.62 -19.73
N LEU A 85 -14.95 -7.76 -20.46
CA LEU A 85 -14.44 -7.13 -21.67
C LEU A 85 -13.31 -6.13 -21.35
N LYS A 86 -13.43 -5.38 -20.24
CA LYS A 86 -12.33 -4.54 -19.71
C LYS A 86 -11.09 -5.40 -19.45
N SER A 87 -11.24 -6.53 -18.76
CA SER A 87 -10.13 -7.44 -18.45
C SER A 87 -9.47 -7.98 -19.71
N ALA A 88 -10.26 -8.28 -20.75
CA ALA A 88 -9.73 -8.69 -22.06
C ALA A 88 -8.96 -7.55 -22.76
N TYR A 89 -9.39 -6.30 -22.64
CA TYR A 89 -8.67 -5.14 -23.19
C TYR A 89 -7.40 -4.81 -22.42
N GLU A 90 -7.39 -4.95 -21.10
CA GLU A 90 -6.17 -4.81 -20.29
C GLU A 90 -5.13 -5.87 -20.69
N ARG A 91 -5.54 -7.11 -20.93
CA ARG A 91 -4.65 -8.16 -21.47
C ARG A 91 -4.10 -7.84 -22.86
N LYS A 92 -4.78 -7.00 -23.64
CA LYS A 92 -4.30 -6.47 -24.93
C LYS A 92 -3.39 -5.24 -24.78
N GLY A 93 -3.07 -4.84 -23.55
CA GLY A 93 -2.14 -3.74 -23.25
C GLY A 93 -2.80 -2.37 -23.13
N LEU A 94 -4.14 -2.27 -23.09
CA LEU A 94 -4.80 -1.01 -22.80
C LEU A 94 -4.65 -0.66 -21.30
N THR A 95 -4.62 0.64 -20.99
CA THR A 95 -4.70 1.08 -19.60
C THR A 95 -6.10 0.80 -19.04
N PRO A 96 -6.26 0.63 -17.71
CA PRO A 96 -7.56 0.38 -17.09
C PRO A 96 -8.65 1.37 -17.51
N THR A 97 -8.33 2.67 -17.62
CA THR A 97 -9.28 3.69 -18.06
C THR A 97 -9.73 3.45 -19.50
N ALA A 98 -8.77 3.29 -20.42
CA ALA A 98 -9.08 3.08 -21.84
C ALA A 98 -9.80 1.75 -22.09
N ALA A 99 -9.46 0.71 -21.33
CA ALA A 99 -10.10 -0.58 -21.38
C ALA A 99 -11.57 -0.49 -20.96
N MET A 100 -11.87 0.24 -19.88
CA MET A 100 -13.23 0.45 -19.41
C MET A 100 -14.06 1.28 -20.40
N GLN A 101 -13.53 2.42 -20.85
CA GLN A 101 -14.21 3.28 -21.83
C GLN A 101 -14.57 2.50 -23.11
N LYS A 102 -13.63 1.67 -23.60
CA LYS A 102 -13.86 0.84 -24.78
C LYS A 102 -14.83 -0.32 -24.53
N ALA A 103 -14.84 -0.90 -23.33
CA ALA A 103 -15.79 -1.94 -22.96
C ALA A 103 -17.21 -1.39 -22.93
N VAL A 104 -17.41 -0.25 -22.27
CA VAL A 104 -18.70 0.46 -22.21
C VAL A 104 -19.15 0.89 -23.60
N GLU A 105 -18.26 1.44 -24.43
CA GLU A 105 -18.56 1.77 -25.83
C GLU A 105 -19.06 0.57 -26.62
N LYS A 106 -18.45 -0.60 -26.40
CA LYS A 106 -18.75 -1.80 -27.19
C LYS A 106 -20.07 -2.46 -26.78
N LEU A 107 -20.41 -2.44 -25.50
CA LEU A 107 -21.58 -3.10 -24.95
C LEU A 107 -22.81 -2.20 -24.90
N VAL A 108 -22.62 -0.93 -24.55
CA VAL A 108 -23.73 0.03 -24.34
C VAL A 108 -23.82 1.07 -25.45
N GLY A 109 -22.69 1.43 -26.06
CA GLY A 109 -22.63 2.45 -27.11
C GLY A 109 -22.77 3.88 -26.59
N LYS A 110 -22.88 4.84 -27.51
CA LYS A 110 -22.99 6.27 -27.23
C LYS A 110 -24.30 6.80 -27.82
N ALA A 111 -25.36 6.89 -27.03
CA ALA A 111 -26.65 7.42 -27.49
C ALA A 111 -26.80 8.92 -27.21
N THR A 112 -26.09 9.46 -26.22
CA THR A 112 -26.20 10.87 -25.80
C THR A 112 -24.85 11.60 -25.79
N LYS A 113 -24.87 12.93 -25.88
CA LYS A 113 -23.66 13.76 -25.73
C LYS A 113 -22.95 13.57 -24.39
N LYS A 114 -23.69 13.25 -23.32
CA LYS A 114 -23.10 12.93 -22.00
C LYS A 114 -22.31 11.62 -22.05
N GLN A 115 -22.85 10.64 -22.76
CA GLN A 115 -22.23 9.32 -22.98
C GLN A 115 -21.01 9.39 -23.89
N GLU A 116 -21.06 10.19 -24.96
CA GLU A 116 -19.89 10.53 -25.78
C GLU A 116 -18.79 11.17 -24.92
N ALA A 117 -19.13 12.17 -24.11
CA ALA A 117 -18.16 12.82 -23.22
C ALA A 117 -17.58 11.84 -22.17
N ALA A 118 -18.37 10.91 -21.63
CA ALA A 118 -17.89 9.92 -20.66
C ALA A 118 -16.87 8.95 -21.27
N ILE A 119 -17.05 8.56 -22.54
CA ILE A 119 -16.18 7.58 -23.20
C ILE A 119 -14.99 8.23 -23.90
N ASP A 120 -15.17 9.36 -24.59
CA ASP A 120 -14.14 9.93 -25.46
C ASP A 120 -13.19 10.88 -24.73
N THR A 121 -13.56 11.34 -23.54
CA THR A 121 -12.68 12.22 -22.77
C THR A 121 -11.67 11.42 -21.97
N THR A 122 -10.39 11.69 -22.19
CA THR A 122 -9.35 11.25 -21.23
C THR A 122 -9.41 12.18 -20.02
N PRO A 123 -9.74 11.69 -18.80
CA PRO A 123 -9.78 12.56 -17.63
C PRO A 123 -8.40 13.15 -17.34
N ARG A 124 -8.36 14.47 -17.17
CA ARG A 124 -7.17 15.15 -16.68
C ARG A 124 -7.05 14.85 -15.19
N VAL A 125 -5.93 14.24 -14.80
CA VAL A 125 -5.66 13.92 -13.40
C VAL A 125 -5.09 15.18 -12.71
N PRO A 126 -5.79 15.76 -11.72
CA PRO A 126 -5.24 16.82 -10.89
C PRO A 126 -4.10 16.29 -10.03
N ALA A 127 -3.06 17.09 -9.81
CA ALA A 127 -1.94 16.71 -8.94
C ALA A 127 -2.39 16.34 -7.51
N LYS A 128 -3.52 16.90 -7.05
CA LYS A 128 -4.12 16.62 -5.73
C LYS A 128 -4.61 15.18 -5.61
N ASP A 129 -5.18 14.61 -6.65
CA ASP A 129 -5.78 13.26 -6.61
C ASP A 129 -4.68 12.19 -6.62
N VAL A 130 -3.62 12.40 -7.40
CA VAL A 130 -2.42 11.54 -7.35
C VAL A 130 -1.76 11.60 -5.96
N ALA A 131 -1.73 12.77 -5.33
CA ALA A 131 -1.17 12.92 -3.99
C ALA A 131 -2.04 12.22 -2.92
N ALA A 132 -3.36 12.31 -3.03
CA ALA A 132 -4.29 11.61 -2.14
C ALA A 132 -4.16 10.09 -2.28
N GLU A 133 -4.03 9.59 -3.51
CA GLU A 133 -3.88 8.17 -3.77
C GLU A 133 -2.53 7.60 -3.29
N ARG A 134 -1.41 8.31 -3.56
CA ARG A 134 -0.10 7.94 -3.01
C ARG A 134 -0.12 7.87 -1.48
N LYS A 135 -0.85 8.78 -0.81
CA LYS A 135 -1.03 8.76 0.64
C LYS A 135 -1.81 7.52 1.10
N LYS A 136 -2.93 7.19 0.44
CA LYS A 136 -3.72 5.98 0.76
C LYS A 136 -2.87 4.71 0.63
N ASP A 137 -2.10 4.58 -0.45
CA ASP A 137 -1.21 3.44 -0.67
C ASP A 137 -0.08 3.38 0.37
N ALA A 138 0.50 4.52 0.74
CA ALA A 138 1.52 4.60 1.79
C ALA A 138 0.97 4.17 3.16
N VAL A 139 -0.24 4.62 3.50
CA VAL A 139 -0.91 4.21 4.74
C VAL A 139 -1.20 2.71 4.72
N LYS A 140 -1.77 2.17 3.64
CA LYS A 140 -2.03 0.73 3.50
C LYS A 140 -0.75 -0.10 3.65
N LYS A 141 0.33 0.29 2.96
CA LYS A 141 1.63 -0.37 3.07
C LYS A 141 2.20 -0.31 4.48
N THR A 142 2.00 0.81 5.19
CA THR A 142 2.43 0.97 6.58
C THR A 142 1.62 0.06 7.49
N LEU A 143 0.29 0.00 7.32
CA LEU A 143 -0.58 -0.91 8.09
C LEU A 143 -0.21 -2.38 7.85
N ASP A 144 0.04 -2.78 6.60
CA ASP A 144 0.49 -4.12 6.25
C ASP A 144 1.86 -4.45 6.86
N ALA A 145 2.76 -3.47 6.91
CA ALA A 145 4.07 -3.63 7.54
C ALA A 145 3.95 -3.77 9.06
N VAL A 146 3.13 -2.92 9.71
CA VAL A 146 2.84 -3.00 11.15
C VAL A 146 2.22 -4.34 11.52
N GLY A 147 1.29 -4.85 10.70
CA GLY A 147 0.68 -6.16 10.91
C GLY A 147 1.64 -7.34 10.72
N LYS A 148 2.75 -7.15 9.99
CA LYS A 148 3.77 -8.19 9.75
C LYS A 148 4.98 -8.08 10.67
N THR A 149 5.24 -6.91 11.24
CA THR A 149 6.28 -6.75 12.26
C THR A 149 5.77 -7.29 13.59
N PRO A 150 6.55 -8.11 14.31
CA PRO A 150 6.19 -8.54 15.65
C PRO A 150 5.86 -7.32 16.54
N PRO A 151 4.88 -7.43 17.46
CA PRO A 151 4.64 -6.40 18.45
C PRO A 151 5.94 -6.03 19.15
N SER A 152 6.16 -4.72 19.34
CA SER A 152 7.40 -4.26 19.96
C SER A 152 7.54 -4.86 21.36
N THR A 153 8.63 -5.58 21.60
CA THR A 153 8.95 -6.15 22.91
C THR A 153 9.50 -5.12 23.89
N THR A 154 9.61 -3.84 23.50
CA THR A 154 10.15 -2.79 24.37
C THR A 154 9.37 -2.61 25.67
N LYS A 155 8.08 -3.01 25.70
CA LYS A 155 7.26 -3.00 26.92
C LYS A 155 7.14 -4.36 27.61
N VAL A 156 7.55 -5.44 26.95
CA VAL A 156 7.43 -6.80 27.48
C VAL A 156 8.48 -6.99 28.58
N GLY A 157 8.02 -7.28 29.80
CA GLY A 157 8.88 -7.43 30.97
C GLY A 157 9.27 -6.11 31.66
N MET A 158 8.58 -5.01 31.36
CA MET A 158 8.77 -3.76 32.10
C MET A 158 8.16 -3.89 33.50
N ASP A 159 8.93 -3.57 34.55
CA ASP A 159 8.44 -3.62 35.94
C ASP A 159 7.12 -2.84 36.07
N SER A 160 6.11 -3.40 36.74
CA SER A 160 4.79 -2.75 36.92
C SER A 160 4.91 -1.36 37.55
N ASP A 161 5.91 -1.15 38.43
CA ASP A 161 6.27 0.14 39.03
C ASP A 161 6.73 1.19 38.00
N LYS A 162 7.30 0.76 36.86
CA LYS A 162 7.74 1.63 35.76
C LYS A 162 6.69 1.78 34.66
N ALA A 163 5.74 0.85 34.58
CA ALA A 163 4.67 0.82 33.59
C ALA A 163 3.47 1.73 33.92
N GLY A 164 3.49 2.42 35.06
CA GLY A 164 2.46 3.41 35.42
C GLY A 164 1.35 2.89 36.33
N GLY A 165 1.59 1.83 37.11
CA GLY A 165 0.68 1.40 38.16
C GLY A 165 0.44 2.50 39.21
N ALA A 166 -0.82 2.74 39.59
CA ALA A 166 -1.20 3.78 40.54
C ALA A 166 -0.75 3.52 41.99
N LEU A 167 -0.42 2.26 42.32
CA LEU A 167 0.20 1.86 43.59
C LEU A 167 1.56 1.23 43.31
N THR A 168 2.61 1.69 43.98
CA THR A 168 3.95 1.09 43.88
C THR A 168 4.08 -0.11 44.80
N ALA A 169 5.00 -1.04 44.52
CA ALA A 169 5.29 -2.18 45.40
C ALA A 169 5.58 -1.77 46.87
N LYS A 170 6.10 -0.56 47.09
CA LYS A 170 6.35 0.00 48.43
C LYS A 170 5.09 0.42 49.18
N ASP A 171 4.03 0.78 48.46
CA ASP A 171 2.76 1.19 49.06
C ASP A 171 1.93 -0.03 49.45
N VAL A 172 2.04 -1.12 48.68
CA VAL A 172 1.43 -2.42 48.99
C VAL A 172 1.99 -3.04 50.25
N MET A 173 3.32 -2.97 50.44
CA MET A 173 3.99 -3.46 51.64
C MET A 173 3.54 -2.76 52.93
N LYS A 174 2.90 -1.59 52.82
CA LYS A 174 2.39 -0.81 53.95
C LYS A 174 0.90 -1.02 54.20
N LEU A 175 0.19 -1.73 53.32
CA LEU A 175 -1.22 -2.04 53.48
C LEU A 175 -1.38 -3.23 54.42
N SER A 176 -2.43 -3.18 55.25
CA SER A 176 -2.87 -4.36 55.98
C SER A 176 -3.50 -5.37 55.01
N GLN A 177 -3.53 -6.66 55.38
CA GLN A 177 -4.13 -7.69 54.54
C GLN A 177 -5.63 -7.46 54.30
N GLU A 178 -6.31 -6.79 55.24
CA GLU A 178 -7.71 -6.40 55.11
C GLU A 178 -7.89 -5.27 54.07
N ASP A 179 -6.98 -4.30 54.05
CA ASP A 179 -7.02 -3.19 53.10
C ASP A 179 -6.60 -3.63 51.69
N PHE A 180 -5.68 -4.59 51.59
CA PHE A 180 -5.33 -5.22 50.32
C PHE A 180 -6.51 -5.99 49.72
N GLY A 181 -7.28 -6.70 50.54
CA GLY A 181 -8.47 -7.44 50.10
C GLY A 181 -9.65 -6.57 49.66
N LYS A 182 -9.61 -5.26 49.95
CA LYS A 182 -10.62 -4.28 49.51
C LYS A 182 -10.24 -3.57 48.21
N LEU A 183 -9.06 -3.85 47.65
CA LEU A 183 -8.65 -3.27 46.38
C LEU A 183 -9.57 -3.75 45.25
N PRO A 184 -10.00 -2.86 44.36
CA PRO A 184 -10.84 -3.25 43.23
C PRO A 184 -10.04 -4.06 42.20
N ASP A 185 -10.73 -4.94 41.48
CA ASP A 185 -10.12 -5.93 40.59
C ASP A 185 -9.29 -5.31 39.45
N ASP A 186 -9.66 -4.11 38.99
CA ASP A 186 -8.94 -3.36 37.97
C ASP A 186 -7.58 -2.83 38.46
N VAL A 187 -7.49 -2.51 39.75
CA VAL A 187 -6.24 -2.10 40.40
C VAL A 187 -5.36 -3.35 40.61
N LEU A 188 -5.95 -4.46 41.02
CA LEU A 188 -5.23 -5.74 41.14
C LEU A 188 -4.69 -6.22 39.78
N ALA A 189 -5.48 -6.15 38.72
CA ALA A 189 -5.06 -6.52 37.36
C ALA A 189 -3.88 -5.68 36.87
N ARG A 190 -3.92 -4.35 37.08
CA ARG A 190 -2.81 -3.45 36.76
C ARG A 190 -1.55 -3.73 37.58
N MET A 191 -1.70 -4.08 38.86
CA MET A 191 -0.56 -4.43 39.73
C MET A 191 0.12 -5.75 39.31
N ARG A 192 -0.67 -6.73 38.85
CA ARG A 192 -0.15 -7.99 38.29
C ARG A 192 0.47 -7.84 36.90
N GLY A 193 0.18 -6.73 36.22
CA GLY A 193 0.66 -6.44 34.87
C GLY A 193 -0.20 -7.04 33.77
N ASP A 194 -1.48 -7.30 34.03
CA ASP A 194 -2.38 -7.93 33.05
C ASP A 194 -2.82 -6.97 31.92
N GLU A 195 -2.64 -5.66 32.09
CA GLU A 195 -3.03 -4.61 31.13
C GLU A 195 -1.85 -3.96 30.37
N VAL A 196 -0.62 -4.47 30.53
CA VAL A 196 0.61 -3.91 29.93
C VAL A 196 1.02 -4.64 28.64
#